data_AF-A0A352WVF0-F1
#
_entry.id   AF-A0A352WVF0-F1
#
_cell.length_a   1.000
_cell.length_b   1.000
_cell.length_c   1.000
_cell.angle_alpha   90.00
_cell.angle_beta   90.00
_cell.angle_gamma   90.00
#
_symmetry.space_group_name_H-M   'P 1'
#
loop_
_entity.id
_entity.type
_entity.pdbx_description
1 polymer ?
#
loop_
_entity_poly.entity_id
_entity_poly.type
_entity_poly.pdbx_seq_one_letter_code
_entity_poly.pdbx_strand_id
1 'polypeptide(L)'
;RRDSSILFVGYQAEGTLGRHCMEGAKTVKIFGEEIQVNAHIEIMEGISGHADKNLLLSWLGNLKNTPDCVYVNHGDDTVCDEFADAIRETLHFHTAAPYSGSEYDLITGACLFVGNQEKIKRKTDKQQRNVGIFEALLMAGKRLISIIEKHRGGSNKDLAKFTNQINTLCNKWEK
;
A
#
# COMPACT_ATOMS: atom_id res chain seq x y z
N ARG A 1 13.27 -7.95 19.11
CA ARG A 1 14.42 -8.20 20.04
C ARG A 1 15.56 -8.78 19.20
N ARG A 2 16.82 -8.71 19.64
CA ARG A 2 17.98 -9.14 18.83
C ARG A 2 18.10 -10.66 18.69
N ASP A 3 17.54 -11.39 19.64
CA ASP A 3 17.43 -12.84 19.70
C ASP A 3 16.21 -13.39 18.95
N SER A 4 15.46 -12.54 18.23
CA SER A 4 14.27 -12.94 17.47
C SER A 4 14.51 -12.76 15.98
N SER A 5 13.86 -13.62 15.18
CA SER A 5 13.84 -13.50 13.72
C SER A 5 12.41 -13.28 13.22
N ILE A 6 12.26 -12.44 12.19
CA ILE A 6 11.02 -12.30 11.41
C ILE A 6 11.30 -12.90 10.04
N LEU A 7 10.62 -14.00 9.72
CA LEU A 7 10.75 -14.69 8.45
C LEU A 7 9.56 -14.34 7.55
N PHE A 8 9.84 -13.68 6.41
CA PHE A 8 8.85 -13.44 5.38
C PHE A 8 8.82 -14.60 4.39
N VAL A 9 7.65 -15.19 4.16
CA VAL A 9 7.43 -16.34 3.25
C VAL A 9 6.70 -15.98 1.97
N GLY A 10 6.37 -14.69 1.78
CA GLY A 10 5.57 -14.22 0.66
C GLY A 10 5.89 -12.79 0.27
N TYR A 11 5.42 -12.41 -0.92
CA TYR A 11 5.60 -11.06 -1.46
C TYR A 11 5.04 -10.01 -0.50
N GLN A 12 5.82 -8.95 -0.24
CA GLN A 12 5.37 -7.82 0.56
C GLN A 12 5.09 -6.65 -0.36
N ALA A 13 3.83 -6.24 -0.51
CA ALA A 13 3.48 -5.12 -1.38
C ALA A 13 4.20 -3.81 -0.97
N GLU A 14 4.45 -2.93 -1.95
CA GLU A 14 5.03 -1.62 -1.69
C GLU A 14 4.20 -0.83 -0.66
N GLY A 15 4.87 -0.10 0.23
CA GLY A 15 4.23 0.68 1.30
C GLY A 15 3.72 -0.14 2.50
N THR A 16 3.83 -1.47 2.46
CA THR A 16 3.51 -2.31 3.63
C THR A 16 4.62 -2.25 4.68
N LEU A 17 4.23 -2.50 5.93
CA LEU A 17 5.18 -2.66 7.04
C LEU A 17 6.23 -3.74 6.73
N GLY A 18 5.81 -4.87 6.14
CA GLY A 18 6.71 -5.96 5.78
C GLY A 18 7.76 -5.55 4.76
N ARG A 19 7.36 -4.79 3.72
CA ARG A 19 8.29 -4.25 2.72
C ARG A 19 9.33 -3.34 3.36
N HIS A 20 8.92 -2.43 4.23
CA HIS A 20 9.86 -1.56 4.95
C HIS A 20 10.86 -2.35 5.81
N CYS A 21 10.40 -3.42 6.48
CA CYS A 21 11.28 -4.30 7.24
C CYS A 21 12.31 -5.00 6.34
N MET A 22 11.88 -5.54 5.18
CA MET A 22 12.75 -6.21 4.21
C MET A 22 13.78 -5.25 3.59
N GLU A 23 13.41 -3.99 3.37
CA GLU A 23 14.31 -2.93 2.87
C GLU A 23 15.28 -2.40 3.94
N GLY A 24 15.24 -2.95 5.16
CA GLY A 24 16.22 -2.69 6.21
C GLY A 24 15.89 -1.49 7.10
N ALA A 25 14.64 -1.05 7.15
CA ALA A 25 14.19 0.00 8.05
C ALA A 25 14.61 -0.30 9.51
N LYS A 26 15.30 0.65 10.15
CA LYS A 26 15.74 0.51 11.55
C LYS A 26 14.63 0.79 12.55
N THR A 27 13.61 1.53 12.12
CA THR A 27 12.41 1.85 12.89
C THR A 27 11.20 1.74 11.97
N VAL A 28 10.09 1.29 12.54
CA VAL A 28 8.80 1.19 11.87
C VAL A 28 7.69 1.71 12.78
N LYS A 29 6.57 2.13 12.21
CA LYS A 29 5.43 2.64 12.97
C LYS A 29 4.33 1.59 13.07
N ILE A 30 3.96 1.21 14.29
CA ILE A 30 2.87 0.25 14.55
C ILE A 30 1.90 0.91 15.52
N PHE A 31 0.62 1.00 15.15
CA PHE A 31 -0.44 1.66 15.95
C PHE A 31 -0.12 3.08 16.43
N GLY A 32 0.69 3.83 15.67
CA GLY A 32 1.06 5.20 16.05
C GLY A 32 2.41 5.31 16.76
N GLU A 33 2.98 4.20 17.23
CA GLU A 33 4.22 4.16 17.99
C GLU A 33 5.41 3.79 17.09
N GLU A 34 6.56 4.43 17.31
CA GLU A 34 7.81 4.04 16.66
C GLU A 34 8.44 2.85 17.41
N ILE A 35 8.71 1.79 16.66
CA ILE A 35 9.27 0.54 17.16
C ILE A 35 10.58 0.28 16.43
N GLN A 36 11.64 0.00 17.19
CA GLN A 36 12.93 -0.38 16.63
C GLN A 36 12.91 -1.80 16.07
N VAL A 37 13.34 -1.95 14.82
CA VAL A 37 13.53 -3.24 14.17
C VAL A 37 14.89 -3.79 14.59
N ASN A 38 14.88 -4.47 15.73
CA ASN A 38 16.06 -5.14 16.29
C ASN A 38 16.11 -6.65 15.94
N ALA A 39 15.02 -7.20 15.40
CA ALA A 39 14.96 -8.60 14.99
C ALA A 39 15.79 -8.82 13.72
N HIS A 40 16.30 -10.04 13.57
CA HIS A 40 16.88 -10.48 12.30
C HIS A 40 15.76 -10.63 11.27
N ILE A 41 15.95 -10.07 10.07
CA ILE A 41 14.95 -10.12 9.00
C ILE A 41 15.45 -11.12 7.97
N GLU A 42 14.64 -12.14 7.70
CA GLU A 42 14.95 -13.17 6.71
C GLU A 42 13.80 -13.33 5.72
N ILE A 43 14.15 -13.76 4.51
CA ILE A 43 13.20 -13.98 3.42
C ILE A 43 13.37 -15.42 2.94
N MET A 44 12.28 -16.18 2.96
CA MET A 44 12.23 -17.53 2.41
C MET A 44 11.55 -17.47 1.04
N GLU A 45 12.36 -17.55 -0.01
CA GLU A 45 11.87 -17.59 -1.37
C GLU A 45 11.20 -18.93 -1.69
N GLY A 46 10.22 -18.92 -2.60
CA GLY A 46 9.60 -20.14 -3.12
C GLY A 46 8.40 -20.71 -2.34
N ILE A 47 7.93 -20.06 -1.26
CA ILE A 47 6.78 -20.52 -0.46
C ILE A 47 5.53 -19.63 -0.61
N SER A 48 5.60 -18.57 -1.43
CA SER A 48 4.54 -17.56 -1.54
C SER A 48 3.20 -18.08 -2.10
N GLY A 49 3.16 -19.29 -2.65
CA GLY A 49 1.99 -19.86 -3.31
C GLY A 49 1.70 -19.26 -4.70
N HIS A 50 2.45 -18.23 -5.10
CA HIS A 50 2.35 -17.63 -6.43
C HIS A 50 3.35 -18.28 -7.38
N ALA A 51 2.92 -18.55 -8.62
CA ALA A 51 3.80 -19.02 -9.67
C ALA A 51 4.80 -17.91 -10.07
N ASP A 52 6.05 -18.30 -10.32
CA ASP A 52 7.03 -17.39 -10.89
C ASP A 52 6.76 -17.12 -12.39
N LYS A 53 7.52 -16.18 -12.96
CA LYS A 53 7.44 -15.80 -14.37
C LYS A 53 7.54 -17.01 -15.31
N ASN A 54 8.49 -17.91 -15.06
CA ASN A 54 8.77 -19.03 -15.95
C ASN A 54 7.66 -20.09 -15.89
N LEU A 55 7.14 -20.34 -14.68
CA LEU A 55 6.03 -21.24 -14.46
C LEU A 55 4.74 -20.71 -15.12
N LEU A 56 4.48 -19.41 -15.03
CA LEU A 56 3.33 -18.79 -15.71
C LEU A 56 3.45 -18.86 -17.24
N LEU A 57 4.62 -18.58 -17.81
CA LEU A 57 4.88 -18.71 -19.24
C LEU A 57 4.74 -20.17 -19.71
N SER A 58 5.29 -21.11 -18.95
CA SER A 58 5.17 -22.54 -19.24
C SER A 58 3.70 -22.98 -19.18
N TRP A 59 2.95 -22.54 -18.18
CA TRP A 59 1.53 -22.84 -18.04
C TRP A 59 0.70 -22.31 -19.23
N LEU A 60 0.91 -21.04 -19.62
CA LEU A 60 0.25 -20.43 -20.78
C LEU A 60 0.60 -21.16 -22.09
N GLY A 61 1.87 -21.53 -22.28
CA GLY A 61 2.32 -22.25 -23.47
C GLY A 61 1.77 -23.68 -23.61
N ASN A 62 1.25 -24.26 -22.52
CA ASN A 62 0.67 -25.62 -22.51
C ASN A 62 -0.87 -25.63 -22.61
N LEU A 63 -1.51 -24.48 -22.86
CA LEU A 63 -2.95 -24.43 -23.10
C LEU A 63 -3.31 -25.17 -24.40
N LYS A 64 -4.32 -26.05 -24.34
CA LYS A 64 -4.78 -26.81 -25.52
C LYS A 64 -5.39 -25.92 -26.61
N ASN A 65 -6.09 -24.87 -26.20
CA ASN A 65 -6.69 -23.88 -27.08
C ASN A 65 -5.95 -22.57 -26.87
N THR A 66 -5.39 -22.03 -27.95
CA THR A 66 -4.72 -20.73 -27.91
C THR A 66 -5.75 -19.64 -27.61
N PRO A 67 -5.51 -18.78 -26.60
CA PRO A 67 -6.40 -17.67 -26.32
C PRO A 67 -6.28 -16.60 -27.42
N ASP A 68 -7.40 -15.99 -27.79
CA ASP A 68 -7.41 -14.85 -28.73
C ASP A 68 -6.71 -13.62 -28.13
N CYS A 69 -6.80 -13.45 -26.81
CA CYS A 69 -6.12 -12.40 -26.05
C CYS A 69 -5.83 -12.85 -24.62
N VAL A 70 -4.69 -12.45 -24.08
CA VAL A 70 -4.32 -12.61 -22.66
C VAL A 70 -4.31 -11.25 -21.97
N TYR A 71 -5.03 -11.11 -20.86
CA TYR A 71 -5.04 -9.90 -20.05
C TYR A 71 -4.26 -10.11 -18.75
N VAL A 72 -3.18 -9.36 -18.56
CA VAL A 72 -2.30 -9.44 -17.38
C VAL A 72 -2.73 -8.40 -16.34
N ASN A 73 -2.93 -8.84 -15.10
CA ASN A 73 -3.35 -7.99 -13.99
C ASN A 73 -2.72 -8.46 -12.66
N HIS A 74 -3.11 -7.83 -11.55
CA HIS A 74 -2.70 -8.18 -10.18
C HIS A 74 -1.17 -8.23 -9.93
N GLY A 75 -0.39 -7.51 -10.71
CA GLY A 75 1.00 -7.19 -10.43
C GLY A 75 1.18 -5.69 -10.13
N ASP A 76 2.36 -5.33 -9.65
CA ASP A 76 2.74 -3.92 -9.55
C ASP A 76 2.77 -3.28 -10.94
N ASP A 77 2.68 -1.94 -11.00
CA ASP A 77 2.46 -1.16 -12.23
C ASP A 77 3.30 -1.65 -13.42
N THR A 78 4.63 -1.70 -13.29
CA THR A 78 5.51 -2.10 -14.42
C THR A 78 5.58 -3.61 -14.62
N VAL A 79 5.26 -4.40 -13.58
CA VAL A 79 5.37 -5.87 -13.62
C VAL A 79 4.32 -6.45 -14.58
N CYS A 80 3.11 -5.89 -14.60
CA CYS A 80 2.07 -6.33 -15.53
C CYS A 80 2.47 -6.06 -16.99
N ASP A 81 2.98 -4.86 -17.27
CA ASP A 81 3.45 -4.46 -18.60
C ASP A 81 4.60 -5.36 -19.07
N GLU A 82 5.64 -5.54 -18.23
CA GLU A 82 6.81 -6.38 -18.54
C GLU A 82 6.44 -7.86 -18.74
N PHE A 83 5.48 -8.38 -17.97
CA PHE A 83 5.03 -9.75 -18.13
C PHE A 83 4.18 -9.92 -19.40
N ALA A 84 3.34 -8.93 -19.73
CA ALA A 84 2.62 -8.91 -20.99
C ALA A 84 3.58 -8.90 -22.20
N ASP A 85 4.64 -8.10 -22.13
CA ASP A 85 5.71 -8.08 -23.14
C ASP A 85 6.36 -9.47 -23.28
N ALA A 86 6.70 -10.10 -22.16
CA ALA A 86 7.31 -11.43 -22.15
C ALA A 86 6.40 -12.50 -22.79
N ILE A 87 5.08 -12.45 -22.57
CA ILE A 87 4.13 -13.35 -23.23
C ILE A 87 4.14 -13.13 -24.74
N ARG A 88 4.10 -11.86 -25.21
CA ARG A 88 4.12 -11.54 -26.64
C ARG A 88 5.40 -12.01 -27.33
N GLU A 89 6.54 -11.82 -26.66
CA GLU A 89 7.84 -12.21 -27.19
C GLU A 89 8.04 -13.73 -27.21
N THR A 90 7.58 -14.43 -26.18
CA THR A 90 7.86 -15.87 -26.00
C THR A 90 6.81 -16.77 -26.64
N LEU A 91 5.53 -16.42 -26.52
CA LEU A 91 4.39 -17.23 -26.94
C LEU A 91 3.66 -16.66 -28.16
N HIS A 92 3.98 -15.42 -28.55
CA HIS A 92 3.35 -14.72 -29.69
C HIS A 92 1.83 -14.57 -29.56
N PHE A 93 1.30 -14.61 -28.34
CA PHE A 93 -0.12 -14.36 -28.09
C PHE A 93 -0.40 -12.86 -28.15
N HIS A 94 -1.62 -12.49 -28.54
CA HIS A 94 -2.08 -11.13 -28.31
C HIS A 94 -2.23 -10.92 -26.80
N THR A 95 -1.69 -9.83 -26.27
CA THR A 95 -1.63 -9.62 -24.82
C THR A 95 -1.70 -8.15 -24.47
N ALA A 96 -2.50 -7.83 -23.45
CA ALA A 96 -2.67 -6.50 -22.89
C ALA A 96 -2.50 -6.53 -21.36
N ALA A 97 -2.04 -5.42 -20.79
CA ALA A 97 -1.99 -5.19 -19.34
C ALA A 97 -2.97 -4.03 -19.01
N PRO A 98 -4.23 -4.33 -18.65
CA PRO A 98 -5.22 -3.29 -18.38
C PRO A 98 -4.86 -2.45 -17.15
N TYR A 99 -4.92 -1.13 -17.30
CA TYR A 99 -4.83 -0.19 -16.18
C TYR A 99 -6.16 -0.14 -15.42
N SER A 100 -6.14 0.40 -14.20
CA SER A 100 -7.37 0.54 -13.39
C SER A 100 -8.43 1.35 -14.11
N GLY A 101 -9.63 0.78 -14.20
CA GLY A 101 -10.76 1.36 -14.91
C GLY A 101 -10.75 1.17 -16.43
N SER A 102 -9.84 0.37 -16.99
CA SER A 102 -9.88 0.07 -18.43
C SER A 102 -11.14 -0.70 -18.82
N GLU A 103 -11.60 -0.50 -20.05
CA GLU A 103 -12.74 -1.19 -20.65
C GLU A 103 -12.33 -1.81 -21.98
N TYR A 104 -12.69 -3.08 -22.18
CA TYR A 104 -12.41 -3.85 -23.39
C TYR A 104 -13.68 -4.53 -23.89
N ASP A 105 -13.85 -4.53 -25.22
CA ASP A 105 -14.81 -5.41 -25.87
C ASP A 105 -14.16 -6.79 -26.06
N LEU A 106 -14.68 -7.80 -25.36
CA LEU A 106 -14.14 -9.16 -25.40
C LEU A 106 -14.45 -9.91 -26.71
N ILE A 107 -15.40 -9.43 -27.51
CA ILE A 107 -15.73 -10.05 -28.80
C ILE A 107 -14.71 -9.61 -29.87
N THR A 108 -14.40 -8.32 -29.91
CA THR A 108 -13.48 -7.75 -30.91
C THR A 108 -12.04 -7.65 -30.40
N GLY A 109 -11.82 -7.77 -29.09
CA GLY A 109 -10.54 -7.51 -28.43
C GLY A 109 -10.20 -6.02 -28.31
N ALA A 110 -11.08 -5.11 -28.76
CA ALA A 110 -10.79 -3.68 -28.81
C ALA A 110 -10.77 -3.05 -27.41
N CYS A 111 -9.76 -2.21 -27.17
CA CYS A 111 -9.73 -1.35 -25.98
C CYS A 111 -10.69 -0.17 -26.21
N LEU A 112 -11.79 -0.13 -25.44
CA LEU A 112 -12.78 0.95 -25.49
C LEU A 112 -12.33 2.15 -24.66
N PHE A 113 -11.68 1.87 -23.53
CA PHE A 113 -11.14 2.88 -22.62
C PHE A 113 -9.88 2.36 -21.94
N VAL A 114 -8.80 3.14 -21.96
CA VAL A 114 -7.46 2.71 -21.51
C VAL A 114 -7.29 2.78 -19.98
N GLY A 115 -8.25 3.37 -19.26
CA GLY A 115 -8.16 3.54 -17.80
C GLY A 115 -7.16 4.61 -17.36
N ASN A 116 -6.85 4.62 -16.07
CA ASN A 116 -5.91 5.58 -15.48
C ASN A 116 -4.46 5.12 -15.65
N GLN A 117 -3.69 5.82 -16.49
CA GLN A 117 -2.26 5.58 -16.70
C GLN A 117 -1.35 6.51 -15.90
N GLU A 118 -1.92 7.42 -15.09
CA GLU A 118 -1.13 8.32 -14.27
C GLU A 118 -0.46 7.53 -13.13
N LYS A 119 0.84 7.27 -13.31
CA LYS A 119 1.69 6.69 -12.27
C LYS A 119 1.70 7.61 -11.06
N ILE A 120 1.45 7.05 -9.87
CA ILE A 120 1.54 7.80 -8.62
C ILE A 120 2.98 8.27 -8.47
N LYS A 121 3.21 9.59 -8.64
CA LYS A 121 4.53 10.18 -8.42
C LYS A 121 4.88 10.04 -6.94
N ARG A 122 5.98 9.35 -6.63
CA ARG A 122 6.48 9.20 -5.26
C ARG A 122 6.68 10.58 -4.62
N LYS A 123 6.10 10.76 -3.43
CA LYS A 123 6.50 11.83 -2.53
C LYS A 123 7.87 11.46 -1.97
N THR A 124 8.75 12.44 -1.82
CA THR A 124 10.04 12.23 -1.13
C THR A 124 9.80 11.84 0.32
N ASP A 125 10.75 11.12 0.96
CA ASP A 125 10.67 10.75 2.39
C ASP A 125 10.30 11.93 3.30
N LYS A 126 10.82 13.12 2.97
CA LYS A 126 10.50 14.37 3.68
C LYS A 126 9.03 14.76 3.51
N GLN A 127 8.49 14.66 2.31
CA GLN A 127 7.07 14.94 2.03
C GLN A 127 6.16 13.89 2.70
N GLN A 128 6.54 12.63 2.68
CA GLN A 128 5.78 11.54 3.30
C GLN A 128 5.79 11.65 4.84
N ARG A 129 6.93 11.99 5.44
CA ARG A 129 7.05 12.29 6.87
C ARG A 129 6.17 13.49 7.26
N ASN A 130 6.16 14.56 6.46
CA ASN A 130 5.31 15.73 6.74
C ASN A 130 3.82 15.40 6.66
N VAL A 131 3.40 14.59 5.68
CA VAL A 131 2.02 14.08 5.59
C VAL A 131 1.69 13.25 6.82
N GLY A 132 2.57 12.34 7.25
CA GLY A 132 2.36 11.53 8.45
C GLY A 132 2.29 12.32 9.76
N ILE A 133 3.06 13.42 9.88
CA ILE A 133 2.99 14.34 11.04
C ILE A 133 1.66 15.09 11.04
N PHE A 134 1.22 15.57 9.87
CA PHE A 134 -0.07 16.25 9.73
C PHE A 134 -1.25 15.31 10.03
N GLU A 135 -1.23 14.08 9.52
CA GLU A 135 -2.24 13.06 9.83
C GLU A 135 -2.26 12.71 11.33
N ALA A 136 -1.10 12.62 11.97
CA ALA A 136 -1.00 12.42 13.41
C ALA A 136 -1.65 13.57 14.20
N LEU A 137 -1.45 14.83 13.77
CA LEU A 137 -2.11 15.99 14.36
C LEU A 137 -3.64 15.92 14.17
N LEU A 138 -4.11 15.55 12.98
CA LEU A 138 -5.53 15.39 12.69
C LEU A 138 -6.18 14.31 13.56
N MET A 139 -5.49 13.17 13.76
CA MET A 139 -5.95 12.10 14.65
C MET A 139 -6.03 12.57 16.11
N ALA A 140 -5.05 13.35 16.58
CA ALA A 140 -5.09 13.95 17.91
C ALA A 140 -6.31 14.88 18.07
N GLY A 141 -6.62 15.68 17.05
CA GLY A 141 -7.82 16.53 17.02
C GLY A 141 -9.13 15.74 17.07
N LYS A 142 -9.26 14.68 16.25
CA LYS A 142 -10.42 13.77 16.28
C LYS A 142 -10.60 13.13 17.66
N ARG A 143 -9.51 12.72 18.31
CA ARG A 143 -9.54 12.19 19.67
C ARG A 143 -10.03 13.23 20.68
N LEU A 144 -9.57 14.48 20.57
CA LEU A 144 -10.04 15.56 21.43
C LEU A 144 -11.56 15.75 21.31
N ILE A 145 -12.09 15.78 20.09
CA ILE A 145 -13.54 15.87 19.83
C ILE A 145 -14.28 14.70 20.50
N SER A 146 -13.78 13.47 20.37
CA SER A 146 -14.39 12.30 21.02
C SER A 146 -14.42 12.42 22.55
N ILE A 147 -13.39 13.01 23.15
CA ILE A 147 -13.33 13.24 24.61
C ILE A 147 -14.34 14.32 25.03
N ILE A 148 -14.50 15.38 24.24
CA ILE A 148 -15.49 16.45 24.49
C ILE A 148 -16.90 15.85 24.52
N GLU A 149 -17.24 15.04 23.51
CA GLU A 149 -18.56 14.39 23.44
C GLU A 149 -18.84 13.48 24.65
N LYS A 150 -17.83 12.75 25.13
CA LYS A 150 -17.97 11.91 26.34
C LYS A 150 -18.25 12.70 27.61
N HIS A 151 -17.89 14.00 27.66
CA HIS A 151 -18.07 14.85 28.83
C HIS A 151 -19.36 15.68 28.80
N ARG A 152 -20.27 15.44 27.85
CA ARG A 152 -21.54 16.19 27.69
C ARG A 152 -22.38 16.33 28.98
N GLY A 153 -22.30 15.36 29.90
CA GLY A 153 -22.99 15.38 31.20
C GLY A 153 -22.11 15.75 32.40
N GLY A 154 -20.90 16.27 32.17
CA GLY A 154 -19.95 16.63 33.23
C GLY A 154 -20.39 17.84 34.06
N SER A 155 -19.75 18.04 35.22
CA SER A 155 -20.04 19.20 36.07
C SER A 155 -19.67 20.52 35.36
N ASN A 156 -20.43 21.59 35.59
CA ASN A 156 -20.14 22.90 35.00
C ASN A 156 -18.73 23.40 35.33
N LYS A 157 -18.21 23.06 36.51
CA LYS A 157 -16.86 23.43 36.94
C LYS A 157 -15.78 22.71 36.11
N ASP A 158 -15.97 21.43 35.84
CA ASP A 158 -15.03 20.64 35.05
C ASP A 158 -15.10 21.00 33.57
N LEU A 159 -16.30 21.25 33.05
CA LEU A 159 -16.51 21.75 31.69
C LEU A 159 -15.82 23.10 31.49
N ALA A 160 -16.00 24.05 32.40
CA ALA A 160 -15.34 25.36 32.32
C ALA A 160 -13.81 25.25 32.38
N LYS A 161 -13.28 24.37 33.25
CA LYS A 161 -11.84 24.10 33.34
C LYS A 161 -11.31 23.49 32.04
N PHE A 162 -12.02 22.52 31.47
CA PHE A 162 -11.60 21.83 30.25
C PHE A 162 -11.64 22.77 29.02
N THR A 163 -12.69 23.59 28.90
CA THR A 163 -12.79 24.65 27.88
C THR A 163 -11.61 25.62 27.96
N ASN A 164 -11.26 26.10 29.16
CA ASN A 164 -10.11 27.01 29.33
C ASN A 164 -8.78 26.38 28.92
N GLN A 165 -8.59 25.08 29.17
CA GLN A 165 -7.40 24.35 28.72
C GLN A 165 -7.32 24.26 27.18
N ILE A 166 -8.45 23.99 26.51
CA ILE A 166 -8.51 23.95 25.05
C ILE A 166 -8.22 25.34 24.46
N ASN A 167 -8.85 26.39 24.98
CA ASN A 167 -8.61 27.76 24.52
C ASN A 167 -7.15 28.19 24.74
N THR A 168 -6.55 27.84 25.87
CA THR A 168 -5.12 28.11 26.14
C THR A 168 -4.22 27.39 25.13
N LEU A 169 -4.57 26.15 24.76
CA LEU A 169 -3.86 25.41 23.73
C LEU A 169 -4.01 26.10 22.36
N CYS A 170 -5.23 26.48 21.96
CA CYS A 170 -5.47 27.17 20.69
C CYS A 170 -4.67 28.49 20.61
N ASN A 171 -4.79 29.35 21.61
CA ASN A 171 -4.09 30.65 21.67
C ASN A 171 -2.56 30.50 21.56
N LYS A 172 -2.00 29.38 22.06
CA LYS A 172 -0.56 29.11 21.96
C LYS A 172 -0.10 28.86 20.52
N TRP A 173 -0.97 28.32 19.67
CA TRP A 173 -0.67 27.94 18.28
C TRP A 173 -1.25 28.91 17.24
N GLU A 174 -2.11 29.84 17.65
CA GLU A 174 -2.77 30.85 16.81
C GLU A 174 -1.89 32.10 16.55
N LYS A 175 -0.56 31.94 16.45
CA LYS A 175 0.37 33.02 16.07
C LYS A 175 0.27 33.39 14.61
#